data_AF-G8C403-F1
#
_entry.id   AF-G8C403-F1
#
_cell.length_a   1.000
_cell.length_b   1.000
_cell.length_c   1.000
_cell.angle_alpha   90.00
_cell.angle_beta   90.00
_cell.angle_gamma   90.00
#
_symmetry.space_group_name_H-M   'P 1'
#
loop_
_entity.id
_entity.type
_entity.pdbx_description
1 polymer ?
#
loop_
_entity_poly.entity_id
_entity_poly.type
_entity_poly.pdbx_seq_one_letter_code
_entity_poly.pdbx_strand_id
1 'polypeptide(L)' 'MKIDYFLVKLSLIDNLVKYVCNSCGTEYKLLSGDKSTKTVQLDICASCHPFYLGKLASESNLGPAEKLKDKFSSGRQNIK' A
#
# COMPACT_ATOMS: atom_id res chain seq x y z
N MET A 1 5.84 33.79 -24.99
CA MET A 1 4.70 32.98 -24.51
C MET A 1 4.64 31.55 -25.06
N LYS A 2 4.97 31.25 -26.33
CA LYS A 2 5.06 29.85 -26.81
C LYS A 2 6.38 29.12 -26.46
N ILE A 3 7.45 29.89 -26.20
CA ILE A 3 8.80 29.36 -25.95
C ILE A 3 8.92 28.77 -24.54
N ASP A 4 8.25 29.37 -23.57
CA ASP A 4 8.30 28.95 -22.16
C ASP A 4 7.68 27.54 -21.95
N TYR A 5 6.62 27.22 -22.70
CA TYR A 5 5.94 25.93 -22.61
C TYR A 5 6.80 24.76 -23.11
N PHE A 6 7.68 25.01 -24.08
CA PHE A 6 8.57 24.00 -24.64
C PHE A 6 9.72 23.65 -23.68
N LEU A 7 10.29 24.66 -23.00
CA LEU A 7 11.29 24.45 -21.96
C LEU A 7 10.73 23.75 -20.72
N VAL A 8 9.50 24.08 -20.31
CA VAL A 8 8.81 23.36 -19.23
C VAL A 8 8.52 21.91 -19.62
N LYS A 9 8.13 21.64 -20.87
CA LYS A 9 7.89 20.27 -21.36
C LYS A 9 9.17 19.44 -21.40
N LEU A 10 10.31 20.06 -21.76
CA LEU A 10 11.61 19.40 -21.78
C LEU A 10 12.09 19.06 -20.35
N SER A 11 11.97 20.01 -19.41
CA SER A 11 12.36 19.78 -18.02
C SER A 11 11.49 18.74 -17.31
N LEU A 12 10.24 18.57 -17.72
CA LEU A 12 9.32 17.58 -17.15
C LEU A 12 9.68 16.14 -17.52
N ILE A 13 10.27 15.93 -18.71
CA ILE A 13 10.65 14.60 -19.20
C ILE A 13 11.89 14.07 -18.46
N ASP A 14 12.80 14.97 -18.08
CA ASP A 14 14.01 14.63 -17.31
C ASP A 14 13.73 14.22 -15.85
N ASN A 15 12.53 14.52 -15.34
CA ASN A 15 12.15 14.26 -13.96
C ASN A 15 11.46 12.90 -13.75
N LEU A 16 11.47 12.03 -14.77
CA LEU A 16 10.83 10.71 -14.67
C LEU A 16 11.72 9.76 -13.86
N VAL A 17 11.27 9.41 -12.66
CA VAL A 17 11.97 8.51 -11.73
C VAL A 17 11.19 7.20 -11.59
N LYS A 18 11.93 6.10 -11.58
CA LYS A 18 11.40 4.74 -11.38
C LYS A 18 11.40 4.40 -9.89
N TYR A 19 10.24 4.14 -9.33
CA TYR A 19 10.10 3.65 -7.97
C TYR A 19 9.82 2.15 -8.01
N VAL A 20 10.62 1.35 -7.32
CA VAL A 20 10.47 -0.11 -7.27
C VAL A 20 10.18 -0.51 -5.84
N CYS A 21 9.11 -1.26 -5.62
CA CYS A 21 8.83 -1.77 -4.30
C CYS A 21 9.54 -3.12 -4.05
N ASN A 22 10.25 -3.23 -2.93
CA ASN A 22 10.99 -4.44 -2.58
C ASN A 22 10.06 -5.60 -2.15
N SER A 23 8.89 -5.29 -1.60
CA SER A 23 7.94 -6.30 -1.09
C SER A 23 7.03 -6.89 -2.16
N CYS A 24 6.54 -6.08 -3.10
CA CYS A 24 5.56 -6.47 -4.13
C CYS A 24 6.16 -6.51 -5.54
N GLY A 25 7.37 -5.98 -5.75
CA GLY A 25 8.00 -5.87 -7.06
C GLY A 25 7.33 -4.86 -8.00
N THR A 26 6.36 -4.07 -7.53
CA THR A 26 5.65 -3.12 -8.38
C THR A 26 6.56 -1.95 -8.76
N GLU A 27 6.44 -1.52 -10.01
CA GLU A 27 7.22 -0.42 -10.57
C GLU A 27 6.32 0.77 -10.88
N TYR A 28 6.66 1.96 -10.36
CA TYR A 28 5.95 3.21 -10.63
C TYR A 28 6.89 4.18 -11.34
N LYS A 29 6.41 4.80 -12.43
CA LYS A 29 7.14 5.88 -13.11
C LYS A 29 6.45 7.18 -12.74
N LEU A 30 7.06 7.94 -11.84
CA LEU A 30 6.50 9.18 -11.31
C LEU A 30 7.47 10.33 -11.56
N LEU A 31 6.93 11.55 -11.56
CA LEU A 31 7.72 12.76 -11.62
C LEU A 31 8.27 13.04 -10.22
N SER A 32 9.59 13.18 -10.09
CA SER A 32 10.26 13.54 -8.84
C SER A 32 10.99 14.86 -8.98
N GLY A 33 10.99 15.67 -7.91
CA GLY A 33 11.85 16.86 -7.83
C GLY A 33 13.32 16.52 -7.62
N ASP A 34 13.60 15.32 -7.09
CA ASP A 34 14.95 14.85 -6.80
C ASP A 34 15.56 14.16 -8.02
N LYS A 35 16.57 14.81 -8.61
CA LYS A 35 17.30 14.34 -9.81
C LYS A 35 18.48 13.41 -9.49
N SER A 36 18.81 13.24 -8.22
CA SER A 36 20.03 12.55 -7.79
C SER A 36 20.01 11.06 -8.12
N THR A 37 18.83 10.44 -8.19
CA THR A 37 18.71 9.01 -8.49
C THR A 37 17.54 8.75 -9.44
N LYS A 38 17.79 7.97 -10.51
CA LYS A 38 16.75 7.56 -11.48
C LYS A 38 15.89 6.41 -10.96
N THR A 39 16.38 5.66 -9.97
CA THR A 39 15.67 4.53 -9.38
C THR A 39 15.66 4.66 -7.86
N VAL A 40 14.46 4.64 -7.28
CA VAL A 40 14.22 4.72 -5.85
C VAL A 40 13.60 3.42 -5.37
N GLN A 41 14.17 2.82 -4.32
CA GLN A 41 13.62 1.62 -3.70
C GLN A 41 12.61 2.02 -2.62
N LEU A 42 11.43 1.39 -2.63
CA LEU A 42 10.35 1.60 -1.67
C LEU A 42 10.09 0.31 -0.88
N ASP A 43 9.91 0.42 0.42
CA ASP A 43 9.59 -0.75 1.26
C ASP A 43 8.10 -1.11 1.21
N ILE A 44 7.22 -0.11 1.08
CA ILE A 44 5.76 -0.28 1.13
C ILE A 44 5.11 0.45 -0.05
N CYS A 45 4.44 -0.31 -0.92
CA CYS A 45 3.65 0.17 -2.06
C CYS A 45 2.15 0.30 -1.69
N ALA A 46 1.37 0.99 -2.52
CA ALA A 46 -0.09 1.02 -2.37
C ALA A 46 -0.71 -0.38 -2.39
N SER A 47 -0.10 -1.33 -3.08
CA SER A 47 -0.54 -2.73 -3.11
C SER A 47 -0.15 -3.51 -1.84
N CYS A 48 0.82 -3.04 -1.06
CA CYS A 48 1.26 -3.70 0.18
C CYS A 48 0.66 -3.07 1.44
N HIS A 49 0.28 -1.79 1.39
CA HIS A 49 -0.15 -1.11 2.61
C HIS A 49 -1.52 -1.66 3.05
N PRO A 50 -1.63 -2.17 4.29
CA PRO A 50 -2.81 -2.90 4.78
C PRO A 50 -4.11 -2.08 4.69
N PHE A 51 -4.00 -0.75 4.72
CA PHE A 51 -5.11 0.16 4.47
C PHE A 51 -5.77 -0.05 3.10
N TYR A 52 -4.98 -0.22 2.03
CA TYR A 52 -5.51 -0.36 0.67
C TYR A 52 -5.89 -1.80 0.33
N LEU A 53 -5.35 -2.78 1.06
CA LEU A 53 -5.73 -4.18 0.94
C LEU A 53 -7.13 -4.48 1.52
N GLY A 54 -7.75 -3.51 2.19
CA GLY A 54 -9.08 -3.69 2.78
C GLY A 54 -9.09 -4.67 3.95
N LYS A 55 -7.92 -5.01 4.52
CA LYS A 55 -7.84 -5.83 5.73
C LYS A 55 -8.28 -4.97 6.91
N LEU A 56 -9.57 -4.95 7.17
CA LEU A 56 -10.15 -4.25 8.31
C LEU A 56 -9.58 -4.87 9.59
N ALA A 57 -9.01 -4.05 10.47
CA ALA A 57 -8.62 -4.46 11.82
C ALA A 57 -9.79 -5.03 12.65
N SER A 58 -11.02 -4.97 12.15
CA SER A 58 -12.22 -5.56 12.75
C SER A 58 -12.26 -7.08 12.67
N GLU A 59 -11.60 -7.70 11.71
CA GLU A 59 -11.66 -9.16 11.52
C GLU A 59 -10.84 -9.92 12.58
N SER A 60 -9.83 -9.27 13.18
CA SER A 60 -8.99 -9.85 14.24
C SER A 60 -9.50 -9.61 15.66
N ASN A 61 -10.43 -8.67 15.85
CA ASN A 61 -10.99 -8.38 17.16
C ASN A 61 -12.32 -9.11 17.30
N LEU A 62 -12.26 -10.42 17.58
CA LEU A 62 -13.44 -11.20 17.96
C LEU A 62 -14.17 -10.44 19.08
N GLY A 63 -15.36 -9.94 18.74
CA GLY A 63 -16.18 -9.21 19.68
C GLY A 63 -16.59 -10.10 20.86
N PRO A 64 -17.14 -9.50 21.93
CA PRO A 64 -17.69 -10.27 23.05
C PRO A 64 -18.72 -11.33 22.62
N ALA A 65 -19.46 -11.09 21.53
CA ALA A 65 -20.43 -12.03 20.97
C ALA A 65 -19.77 -13.30 20.39
N GLU A 66 -18.65 -13.17 19.67
CA GLU A 66 -17.90 -14.31 19.12
C GLU A 66 -17.28 -15.14 20.26
N LYS A 67 -16.71 -14.47 21.26
CA LYS A 67 -16.17 -15.15 22.47
C LYS A 67 -17.24 -15.91 23.24
N LEU A 68 -18.47 -15.41 23.24
CA LEU A 68 -19.61 -16.07 23.89
C LEU A 68 -20.06 -17.30 23.08
N LYS A 69 -20.16 -17.20 21.75
CA LYS A 69 -20.43 -18.34 20.86
C LYS A 69 -19.44 -19.49 21.08
N ASP A 70 -18.14 -19.20 21.21
CA ASP A 70 -17.11 -20.21 21.45
C ASP A 70 -17.28 -20.92 22.80
N LYS A 71 -17.58 -20.16 23.86
CA LYS A 71 -17.88 -20.70 25.20
C LYS A 71 -19.12 -21.59 25.21
N PHE A 72 -20.18 -21.20 24.50
CA PHE A 72 -21.38 -22.03 24.38
C PHE A 72 -21.11 -23.29 23.55
N SER A 73 -20.28 -23.19 22.51
CA SER A 73 -19.91 -24.35 21.69
C SER A 73 -19.08 -25.36 22.48
N SER A 74 -18.09 -24.91 23.28
CA SER A 74 -17.28 -25.79 24.13
C SER A 74 -18.08 -26.38 25.30
N GLY A 75 -18.97 -25.59 25.92
CA GLY A 75 -19.86 -26.07 26.96
C GLY A 75 -20.79 -27.18 26.50
N ARG A 76 -21.32 -27.11 25.27
CA ARG A 76 -22.17 -28.18 24.70
C ARG A 76 -21.45 -29.50 24.47
N GLN A 77 -20.14 -29.50 24.24
CA GLN A 77 -19.38 -30.73 24.01
C GLN A 77 -19.05 -31.49 25.31
N ASN A 78 -19.18 -30.83 26.47
CA ASN A 78 -18.87 -31.42 27.77
C ASN A 78 -20.10 -32.08 28.45
N ILE A 79 -21.25 -32.15 27.77
CA ILE A 79 -22.52 -32.69 28.29
C ILE A 79 -22.84 -34.03 27.61
N LYS A 80 -21.82 -34.78 27.18
CA LYS A 80 -21.95 -36.16 26.68
C LYS A 80 -21.16 -37.11 27.55
#